data_AF-A0A2T7T9G2-F1
#
_entry.id   AF-A0A2T7T9G2-F1
#
_cell.length_a   1.000
_cell.length_b   1.000
_cell.length_c   1.000
_cell.angle_alpha   90.00
_cell.angle_beta   90.00
_cell.angle_gamma   90.00
#
_symmetry.space_group_name_H-M   'P 1'
#
loop_
_entity.id
_entity.type
_entity.pdbx_description
1 polymer ?
#
loop_
_entity_poly.entity_id
_entity_poly.type
_entity_poly.pdbx_seq_one_letter_code
_entity_poly.pdbx_strand_id
1 'polypeptide(L)'
;MRSSGKTPAELDEEGLVKLVAKGDRAAFEELYRRTAPWLAVRLRRRCADEQIVAEVMQETYLAVWRAASAFAGAAVGGTAVGWLWTIAARRLVDAFRRRAHQARRR
;
A
#
# COMPACT_ATOMS: atom_id res chain seq x y z
N MET A 1 15.54 27.84 18.12
CA MET A 1 14.49 26.80 18.26
C MET A 1 14.64 25.80 17.12
N ARG A 2 15.18 24.60 17.37
CA ARG A 2 15.10 23.50 16.40
C ARG A 2 13.82 22.75 16.72
N SER A 3 12.84 22.76 15.81
CA SER A 3 11.70 21.85 15.93
C SER A 3 12.25 20.43 15.88
N SER A 4 12.23 19.72 17.02
CA SER A 4 12.36 18.26 17.04
C SER A 4 11.12 17.67 16.36
N GLY A 5 11.11 17.69 15.03
CA GLY A 5 10.14 16.91 14.26
C GLY A 5 10.49 15.44 14.43
N LYS A 6 9.51 14.62 14.85
CA LYS A 6 9.67 13.16 14.90
C LYS A 6 10.21 12.65 13.57
N THR A 7 11.17 11.75 13.63
CA THR A 7 11.65 11.04 12.43
C THR A 7 10.53 10.11 11.92
N PRO A 8 10.50 9.76 10.62
CA PRO A 8 9.50 8.82 10.10
C PRO A 8 9.43 7.51 10.90
N ALA A 9 10.56 7.02 11.40
CA ALA A 9 10.64 5.82 12.21
C ALA A 9 9.85 5.89 13.54
N GLU A 10 9.54 7.10 14.04
CA GLU A 10 8.81 7.31 15.30
C GLU A 10 7.31 7.56 15.09
N LEU A 11 6.86 7.65 13.84
CA LEU A 11 5.45 7.82 13.49
C LEU A 11 4.76 6.48 13.38
N ASP A 12 3.44 6.46 13.60
CA ASP A 12 2.58 5.35 13.24
C ASP A 12 2.27 5.37 11.73
N GLU A 13 1.61 4.32 11.23
CA GLU A 13 1.31 4.20 9.79
C GLU A 13 0.41 5.34 9.29
N GLU A 14 -0.48 5.87 10.13
CA GLU A 14 -1.30 7.03 9.78
C GLU A 14 -0.45 8.29 9.62
N GLY A 15 0.46 8.57 10.56
CA GLY A 15 1.40 9.68 10.48
C GLY A 15 2.30 9.56 9.24
N LEU A 16 2.76 8.35 8.93
CA LEU A 16 3.51 8.08 7.71
C LEU A 16 2.69 8.41 6.46
N VAL A 17 1.46 7.91 6.33
CA VAL A 17 0.59 8.22 5.18
C VAL A 17 0.34 9.73 5.04
N LYS A 18 0.18 10.46 6.15
CA LYS A 18 0.02 11.93 6.13
C LYS A 18 1.26 12.67 5.60
N LEU A 19 2.46 12.14 5.84
CA LEU A 19 3.70 12.69 5.25
C LEU A 19 3.86 12.27 3.78
N VAL A 20 3.48 11.04 3.43
CA VAL A 20 3.44 10.59 2.01
C VAL A 20 2.51 11.46 1.19
N ALA A 21 1.36 11.88 1.73
CA ALA A 21 0.45 12.82 1.09
C ALA A 21 1.08 14.19 0.76
N LYS A 22 2.20 14.53 1.41
CA LYS A 22 3.01 15.74 1.18
C LYS A 22 4.24 15.47 0.30
N GLY A 23 4.39 14.25 -0.22
CA GLY A 23 5.52 13.85 -1.06
C GLY A 23 6.77 13.43 -0.29
N ASP A 24 6.68 13.12 1.01
CA ASP A 24 7.82 12.65 1.78
C ASP A 24 8.22 11.21 1.40
N ARG A 25 9.38 11.08 0.75
CA ARG A 25 9.95 9.78 0.33
C ARG A 25 10.39 8.91 1.50
N ALA A 26 10.96 9.49 2.56
CA ALA A 26 11.44 8.72 3.70
C ALA A 26 10.27 8.11 4.47
N ALA A 27 9.16 8.85 4.58
CA ALA A 27 7.92 8.32 5.15
C ALA A 27 7.33 7.18 4.30
N PHE A 28 7.41 7.28 2.98
CA PHE A 28 6.95 6.23 2.08
C PHE A 28 7.80 4.95 2.20
N GLU A 29 9.12 5.09 2.23
CA GLU A 29 10.04 3.96 2.44
C GLU A 29 9.80 3.27 3.78
N GLU A 30 9.59 4.05 4.84
CA GLU A 30 9.31 3.51 6.17
C GLU A 30 7.96 2.78 6.22
N LEU A 31 6.92 3.35 5.61
CA LEU A 31 5.62 2.70 5.47
C LEU A 31 5.73 1.39 4.69
N TYR A 32 6.47 1.39 3.58
CA TYR A 32 6.74 0.20 2.79
C TYR A 32 7.45 -0.87 3.64
N ARG A 33 8.54 -0.50 4.30
CA ARG A 33 9.35 -1.41 5.12
C ARG A 33 8.53 -2.12 6.20
N ARG A 34 7.62 -1.41 6.86
CA ARG A 34 6.75 -1.98 7.90
C ARG A 34 5.65 -2.88 7.36
N THR A 35 5.04 -2.48 6.24
CA THR A 35 3.78 -3.08 5.78
C THR A 35 3.99 -4.16 4.72
N ALA A 36 5.09 -4.11 3.96
CA ALA A 36 5.31 -5.00 2.82
C ALA A 36 5.41 -6.49 3.20
N PRO A 37 6.09 -6.89 4.29
CA PRO A 37 6.16 -8.31 4.68
C PRO A 37 4.77 -8.89 4.98
N TRP A 38 3.98 -8.16 5.76
CA TRP A 38 2.61 -8.56 6.10
C TRP A 38 1.72 -8.63 4.86
N LEU A 39 1.81 -7.63 3.98
CA LEU A 39 0.99 -7.57 2.78
C LEU A 39 1.33 -8.71 1.81
N ALA A 40 2.62 -8.99 1.63
CA ALA A 40 3.09 -10.08 0.78
C ALA A 40 2.58 -11.44 1.26
N VAL A 41 2.70 -11.75 2.56
CA VAL A 41 2.16 -12.98 3.15
C VAL A 41 0.64 -13.08 2.92
N ARG A 42 -0.08 -11.97 3.10
CA ARG A 42 -1.53 -11.94 2.94
C ARG A 42 -1.98 -12.12 1.48
N LEU A 43 -1.24 -11.56 0.53
CA LEU A 43 -1.49 -11.75 -0.91
C LEU A 43 -1.17 -13.18 -1.36
N ARG A 44 -0.08 -13.77 -0.89
CA ARG A 44 0.30 -15.17 -1.20
C ARG A 44 -0.75 -16.18 -0.75
N ARG A 45 -1.44 -15.92 0.37
CA ARG A 45 -2.59 -16.73 0.81
C ARG A 45 -3.78 -16.70 -0.15
N ARG A 46 -3.83 -15.74 -1.07
CA ARG A 46 -4.90 -15.57 -2.07
C ARG A 46 -4.47 -15.88 -3.50
N CYS A 47 -3.17 -15.88 -3.77
CA CYS A 47 -2.61 -16.09 -5.09
C CYS A 47 -1.27 -16.81 -4.96
N ALA A 48 -1.18 -18.01 -5.53
CA ALA A 48 0.06 -18.80 -5.53
C ALA A 48 1.07 -18.36 -6.61
N ASP A 49 0.67 -17.49 -7.54
CA ASP A 49 1.53 -16.99 -8.59
C ASP A 49 2.36 -15.81 -8.06
N GLU A 50 3.64 -16.06 -7.77
CA GLU A 50 4.56 -15.05 -7.22
C GLU A 50 4.78 -13.84 -8.14
N GLN A 51 4.65 -14.03 -9.46
CA GLN A 51 4.78 -12.91 -10.40
C GLN A 51 3.59 -11.96 -10.28
N ILE A 52 2.38 -12.50 -10.16
CA ILE A 52 1.17 -11.69 -9.88
C ILE A 52 1.31 -11.00 -8.53
N VAL A 53 1.78 -11.68 -7.49
CA VAL A 53 1.98 -11.07 -6.17
C VAL A 53 2.96 -9.89 -6.25
N ALA A 54 4.08 -10.05 -6.94
CA ALA A 54 5.07 -8.99 -7.11
C ALA A 54 4.51 -7.78 -7.88
N GLU A 55 3.75 -8.01 -8.96
CA GLU A 55 3.07 -6.96 -9.72
C GLU A 55 2.05 -6.21 -8.85
N VAL A 56 1.19 -6.95 -8.14
CA VAL A 56 0.17 -6.38 -7.24
C VAL A 56 0.81 -5.55 -6.13
N MET A 57 1.94 -6.00 -5.55
CA MET A 57 2.69 -5.24 -4.55
C MET A 57 3.13 -3.89 -5.13
N GLN A 58 3.77 -3.88 -6.30
CA GLN A 58 4.23 -2.65 -6.96
C GLN A 58 3.05 -1.70 -7.26
N GLU A 59 1.99 -2.21 -7.88
CA GLU A 59 0.80 -1.40 -8.19
C GLU A 59 0.13 -0.85 -6.93
N THR A 60 0.15 -1.60 -5.84
CA THR A 60 -0.40 -1.17 -4.56
C THR A 60 0.37 0.01 -4.01
N TYR A 61 1.69 -0.08 -3.91
CA TYR A 61 2.50 0.99 -3.33
C TYR A 61 2.56 2.23 -4.23
N LEU A 62 2.52 2.05 -5.55
CA LEU A 62 2.33 3.17 -6.48
C LEU A 62 0.97 3.86 -6.29
N ALA A 63 -0.09 3.08 -6.07
CA ALA A 63 -1.41 3.62 -5.78
C ALA A 63 -1.45 4.34 -4.42
N VAL A 64 -0.77 3.82 -3.39
CA VAL A 64 -0.62 4.49 -2.09
C VAL A 64 0.05 5.84 -2.27
N TRP A 65 1.18 5.91 -2.99
CA TRP A 65 1.87 7.18 -3.26
C TRP A 65 0.94 8.21 -3.92
N ARG A 66 0.16 7.78 -4.92
CA ARG A 66 -0.75 8.66 -5.67
C ARG A 66 -2.01 9.06 -4.90
N ALA A 67 -2.49 8.22 -4.00
CA ALA A 67 -3.77 8.39 -3.31
C ALA A 67 -3.65 8.76 -1.83
N ALA A 68 -2.44 8.93 -1.30
CA ALA A 68 -2.20 9.22 0.11
C ALA A 68 -2.98 10.44 0.61
N SER A 69 -3.13 11.49 -0.21
CA SER A 69 -3.90 12.70 0.15
C SER A 69 -5.40 12.45 0.32
N ALA A 70 -5.93 11.33 -0.19
CA ALA A 70 -7.32 10.92 -0.02
C ALA A 70 -7.53 9.99 1.20
N PHE A 71 -6.49 9.70 1.97
CA PHE A 71 -6.61 8.89 3.19
C PHE A 71 -7.32 9.68 4.29
N ALA A 72 -8.53 9.24 4.64
CA ALA A 72 -9.38 9.89 5.65
C ALA A 72 -9.05 9.49 7.11
N GLY A 73 -8.19 8.47 7.32
CA GLY A 73 -7.66 8.12 8.63
C GLY A 73 -8.67 7.60 9.66
N ALA A 74 -8.23 7.61 10.92
CA ALA A 74 -9.05 7.21 12.07
C ALA A 74 -10.31 8.07 12.25
N ALA A 75 -10.35 9.29 11.69
CA ALA A 75 -11.50 10.18 11.77
C ALA A 75 -12.79 9.59 11.17
N VAL A 76 -12.66 8.63 10.25
CA VAL A 76 -13.78 7.88 9.67
C VAL A 76 -13.79 6.41 10.10
N GLY A 77 -13.08 6.06 11.18
CA GLY A 77 -12.96 4.70 11.70
C GLY A 77 -12.07 3.76 10.87
N GLY A 78 -11.26 4.31 9.94
CA GLY A 78 -10.34 3.54 9.10
C GLY A 78 -8.91 3.49 9.65
N THR A 79 -8.18 2.42 9.35
CA THR A 79 -6.72 2.32 9.64
C THR A 79 -5.90 2.38 8.35
N ALA A 80 -4.66 2.88 8.43
CA ALA A 80 -3.76 2.92 7.28
C ALA A 80 -3.52 1.52 6.69
N VAL A 81 -3.37 0.51 7.56
CA VAL A 81 -3.22 -0.90 7.16
C VAL A 81 -4.49 -1.45 6.48
N GLY A 82 -5.68 -1.11 6.96
CA GLY A 82 -6.95 -1.50 6.34
C GLY A 82 -7.16 -0.83 4.97
N TRP A 83 -6.79 0.44 4.86
CA TRP A 83 -6.82 1.18 3.60
C TRP A 83 -5.82 0.61 2.59
N LEU A 84 -4.58 0.34 3.01
CA LEU A 84 -3.57 -0.35 2.20
C LEU A 84 -4.08 -1.69 1.68
N TRP A 85 -4.70 -2.49 2.55
CA TRP A 85 -5.28 -3.77 2.16
C TRP A 85 -6.40 -3.62 1.12
N THR A 86 -7.24 -2.59 1.28
CA THR A 86 -8.33 -2.32 0.35
C THR A 86 -7.79 -2.03 -1.05
N ILE A 87 -6.71 -1.25 -1.15
CA ILE A 87 -6.01 -1.01 -2.41
C ILE A 87 -5.47 -2.33 -2.97
N ALA A 88 -4.72 -3.08 -2.17
CA ALA A 88 -4.09 -4.32 -2.63
C ALA A 88 -5.09 -5.39 -3.10
N ALA A 89 -6.21 -5.54 -2.38
CA ALA A 89 -7.27 -6.47 -2.76
C ALA A 89 -7.90 -6.10 -4.10
N ARG A 90 -8.12 -4.80 -4.37
CA ARG A 90 -8.60 -4.32 -5.67
C ARG A 90 -7.59 -4.61 -6.78
N ARG A 91 -6.30 -4.33 -6.55
CA ARG A 91 -5.22 -4.64 -7.51
C ARG A 91 -5.13 -6.13 -7.82
N LEU A 92 -5.28 -7.00 -6.83
CA LEU A 92 -5.30 -8.45 -7.03
C LEU A 92 -6.49 -8.90 -7.90
N VAL A 93 -7.69 -8.36 -7.65
CA VAL A 93 -8.87 -8.63 -8.49
C VAL A 93 -8.63 -8.17 -9.93
N ASP A 94 -8.04 -6.99 -10.12
CA ASP A 94 -7.75 -6.47 -11.45
C ASP A 94 -6.69 -7.32 -12.18
N ALA A 95 -5.66 -7.82 -11.47
CA ALA A 95 -4.68 -8.75 -12.03
C ALA A 95 -5.34 -10.06 -12.51
N PHE A 96 -6.26 -10.64 -11.73
CA PHE A 96 -7.01 -11.82 -12.14
C PHE A 96 -7.90 -11.56 -13.36
N ARG A 97 -8.56 -10.39 -13.41
CA ARG A 97 -9.34 -9.98 -14.60
C ARG A 97 -8.45 -9.88 -15.83
N ARG A 98 -7.29 -9.23 -15.73
CA ARG A 98 -6.31 -9.13 -16.84
C ARG A 98 -5.89 -10.51 -17.35
N ARG A 99 -5.56 -11.44 -16.46
CA ARG A 99 -5.18 -12.81 -16.82
C ARG A 99 -6.30 -13.57 -17.52
N ALA A 100 -7.54 -13.47 -17.01
CA ALA A 100 -8.70 -14.11 -17.63
C ALA A 100 -8.96 -13.58 -19.05
N HIS A 101 -8.78 -12.27 -19.28
CA HIS A 101 -8.88 -11.69 -20.61
C HIS A 101 -7.76 -12.16 -21.54
N GLN A 102 -6.53 -12.29 -21.06
CA GLN A 102 -5.41 -12.82 -21.86
C GLN A 102 -5.62 -14.28 -22.26
N ALA A 103 -6.13 -15.11 -21.34
CA ALA A 103 -6.40 -16.52 -21.60
C ALA A 103 -7.50 -16.73 -22.66
N ARG A 104 -8.51 -15.85 -22.73
CA ARG A 104 -9.59 -15.90 -23.73
C ARG A 104 -9.17 -15.44 -25.13
N ARG A 105 -8.03 -14.73 -25.25
CA ARG A 105 -7.50 -14.22 -26.53
C ARG A 105 -6.48 -15.18 -27.15
N ARG A 106 -6.12 -16.24 -26.44
CA ARG A 106 -5.30 -17.35 -26.93
C ARG A 106 -6.21 -18.49 -27.32
#